data_AF-A0A2C6KJN7-F1
#
_entry.id   AF-A0A2C6KJN7-F1
#
_cell.length_a   1.000
_cell.length_b   1.000
_cell.length_c   1.000
_cell.angle_alpha   90.00
_cell.angle_beta   90.00
_cell.angle_gamma   90.00
#
_symmetry.space_group_name_H-M   'P 1'
#
loop_
_entity.id
_entity.type
_entity.pdbx_description
1 polymer ?
#
loop_
_entity_poly.entity_id
_entity_poly.type
_entity_poly.pdbx_seq_one_letter_code
_entity_poly.pdbx_strand_id
1 'polypeptide(L)'
;AIDKVLTYSLGKANPAASFKCPDGAVSSKAFAVSNGACTKTEKETNAVKLAGPETATKEYQLTVGQLPNQAEQLCYKCTYTGVPTVENNTKTEERTCSVIVNVEAAASTTSTVTTTSSARSILMTSGLMNLLIAMFLTVGSFN
;
A
#
# COMPACT_ATOMS: atom_id res chain seq x y z
N ALA A 1 -20.06 -23.70 -3.27
CA ALA A 1 -19.29 -22.45 -3.37
C ALA A 1 -18.45 -22.47 -4.66
N ILE A 2 -18.19 -21.31 -5.27
CA ILE A 2 -17.28 -21.17 -6.43
C ILE A 2 -16.06 -20.40 -5.93
N ASP A 3 -14.86 -20.78 -6.35
CA ASP A 3 -13.63 -20.05 -6.01
C ASP A 3 -13.75 -18.63 -6.58
N LYS A 4 -13.87 -17.64 -5.68
CA LYS A 4 -14.00 -16.23 -6.01
C LYS A 4 -12.89 -15.42 -5.36
N VAL A 5 -12.53 -14.32 -6.00
CA VAL A 5 -11.63 -13.32 -5.43
C VAL A 5 -12.44 -12.06 -5.14
N LEU A 6 -12.49 -11.67 -3.86
CA LEU A 6 -13.01 -10.38 -3.42
C LEU A 6 -11.84 -9.44 -3.19
N THR A 7 -11.99 -8.17 -3.55
CA THR A 7 -10.94 -7.16 -3.36
C THR A 7 -11.50 -5.94 -2.66
N TYR A 8 -10.83 -5.52 -1.60
CA TYR A 8 -11.17 -4.34 -0.79
C TYR A 8 -9.98 -3.39 -0.74
N SER A 9 -10.26 -2.09 -0.72
CA SER A 9 -9.25 -1.05 -0.52
C SER A 9 -9.53 -0.35 0.80
N LEU A 10 -8.57 -0.43 1.71
CA LEU A 10 -8.63 0.17 3.03
C LEU A 10 -7.57 1.26 3.18
N GLY A 11 -7.94 2.33 3.85
CA GLY A 11 -7.09 3.49 3.98
C GLY A 11 -7.67 4.52 4.92
N LYS A 12 -7.13 5.74 4.89
CA LYS A 12 -7.61 6.81 5.78
C LYS A 12 -9.05 7.22 5.47
N ALA A 13 -9.40 7.27 4.19
CA ALA A 13 -10.75 7.66 3.75
C ALA A 13 -11.77 6.52 3.90
N ASN A 14 -11.33 5.27 3.76
CA ASN A 14 -12.15 4.07 3.86
C ASN A 14 -11.54 3.12 4.90
N PRO A 15 -11.75 3.35 6.19
CA PRO A 15 -11.04 2.64 7.25
C PRO A 15 -11.60 1.25 7.53
N ALA A 16 -12.72 0.86 6.92
CA ALA A 16 -13.32 -0.44 7.15
C ALA A 16 -14.04 -0.97 5.90
N ALA A 17 -14.14 -2.30 5.82
CA ALA A 17 -14.94 -3.02 4.85
C ALA A 17 -15.50 -4.30 5.48
N SER A 18 -16.62 -4.78 4.95
CA SER A 18 -17.24 -6.02 5.42
C SER A 18 -17.39 -7.03 4.28
N PHE A 19 -17.28 -8.30 4.62
CA PHE A 19 -17.52 -9.40 3.69
C PHE A 19 -18.19 -10.58 4.39
N LYS A 20 -18.91 -11.40 3.61
CA LYS A 20 -19.61 -12.57 4.13
C LYS A 20 -18.86 -13.85 3.73
N CYS A 21 -18.78 -14.78 4.67
CA CYS A 21 -18.30 -16.14 4.45
C CYS A 21 -19.37 -17.10 5.00
N PRO A 22 -20.55 -17.18 4.35
CA PRO A 22 -21.66 -17.98 4.85
C PRO A 22 -21.26 -19.46 4.84
N ASP A 23 -21.45 -20.17 5.95
CA ASP A 23 -21.15 -21.62 6.06
C ASP A 23 -19.68 -22.00 5.80
N GLY A 24 -18.78 -21.00 5.69
CA GLY A 24 -17.34 -21.18 5.52
C GLY A 24 -16.57 -20.69 6.74
N ALA A 25 -15.30 -21.09 6.81
CA ALA A 25 -14.37 -20.64 7.84
C ALA A 25 -13.39 -19.61 7.25
N VAL A 26 -13.28 -18.46 7.90
CA VAL A 26 -12.30 -17.43 7.54
C VAL A 26 -10.97 -17.67 8.27
N SER A 27 -9.85 -17.53 7.56
CA SER A 27 -8.52 -17.59 8.17
C SER A 27 -8.33 -16.46 9.18
N SER A 28 -7.87 -16.80 10.39
CA SER A 28 -7.60 -15.80 11.44
C SER A 28 -6.40 -14.90 11.13
N LYS A 29 -5.48 -15.38 10.29
CA LYS A 29 -4.30 -14.66 9.83
C LYS A 29 -4.38 -14.30 8.35
N ALA A 30 -3.66 -13.24 7.99
CA ALA A 30 -3.45 -12.85 6.61
C ALA A 30 -2.33 -13.69 5.97
N PHE A 31 -2.44 -13.89 4.67
CA PHE A 31 -1.43 -14.48 3.80
C PHE A 31 -0.89 -13.43 2.83
N ALA A 32 0.31 -13.66 2.30
CA ALA A 32 0.83 -12.86 1.21
C ALA A 32 0.01 -13.06 -0.06
N VAL A 33 -0.06 -12.02 -0.90
CA VAL A 33 -0.71 -12.07 -2.22
C VAL A 33 0.36 -12.30 -3.28
N SER A 34 0.10 -13.20 -4.22
CA SER A 34 0.91 -13.40 -5.43
C SER A 34 -0.01 -13.72 -6.59
N ASN A 35 0.21 -13.08 -7.75
CA ASN A 35 -0.58 -13.28 -8.96
C ASN A 35 -2.10 -13.16 -8.73
N GLY A 36 -2.54 -12.22 -7.89
CA GLY A 36 -3.95 -12.00 -7.60
C GLY A 36 -4.64 -13.08 -6.77
N ALA A 37 -3.87 -13.94 -6.08
CA ALA A 37 -4.39 -14.98 -5.20
C ALA A 37 -3.65 -15.02 -3.85
N CYS A 38 -4.27 -15.63 -2.84
CA CYS A 38 -3.61 -15.89 -1.57
C CYS A 38 -2.53 -16.96 -1.75
N THR A 39 -1.32 -16.67 -1.30
CA THR A 39 -0.26 -17.68 -1.19
C THR A 39 -0.50 -18.62 0.01
N LYS A 40 0.45 -19.54 0.24
CA LYS A 40 0.49 -20.35 1.47
C LYS A 40 1.28 -19.69 2.59
N THR A 41 1.96 -18.58 2.30
CA THR A 41 2.84 -17.90 3.25
C THR A 41 2.02 -16.94 4.10
N GLU A 42 1.98 -17.19 5.41
CA GLU A 42 1.40 -16.25 6.36
C GLU A 42 2.19 -14.93 6.34
N LYS A 43 1.47 -13.83 6.47
CA LYS A 43 2.05 -12.49 6.51
C LYS A 43 1.64 -11.83 7.81
N GLU A 44 2.61 -11.60 8.67
CA GLU A 44 2.42 -10.80 9.88
C GLU A 44 2.22 -9.34 9.49
N THR A 45 1.18 -8.73 10.04
CA THR A 45 0.83 -7.33 9.78
C THR A 45 -0.05 -6.81 10.90
N ASN A 46 0.11 -5.52 11.21
CA ASN A 46 -0.79 -4.78 12.10
C ASN A 46 -1.69 -3.83 11.31
N ALA A 47 -1.65 -3.89 9.97
CA ALA A 47 -2.33 -2.95 9.11
C ALA A 47 -3.83 -3.16 9.04
N VAL A 48 -4.29 -4.40 9.20
CA VAL A 48 -5.71 -4.75 9.21
C VAL A 48 -6.03 -5.63 10.40
N LYS A 49 -7.12 -5.30 11.07
CA LYS A 49 -7.75 -6.11 12.10
C LYS A 49 -8.96 -6.80 11.46
N LEU A 50 -8.99 -8.12 11.54
CA LEU A 50 -10.15 -8.91 11.16
C LEU A 50 -10.98 -9.19 12.43
N ALA A 51 -12.23 -8.77 12.42
CA ALA A 51 -13.23 -9.11 13.43
C ALA A 51 -14.30 -10.01 12.79
N GLY A 52 -14.78 -11.00 13.54
CA GLY A 52 -15.94 -11.80 13.13
C GLY A 52 -15.96 -13.24 13.63
N PRO A 53 -16.98 -14.01 13.21
CA PRO A 53 -18.19 -13.51 12.55
C PRO A 53 -19.18 -12.91 13.56
N GLU A 54 -19.87 -11.85 13.16
CA GLU A 54 -21.11 -11.47 13.81
C GLU A 54 -22.11 -12.63 13.64
N THR A 55 -22.54 -13.22 14.75
CA THR A 55 -23.20 -14.54 14.77
C THR A 55 -24.51 -14.59 13.99
N ALA A 56 -25.22 -13.46 13.91
CA ALA A 56 -26.48 -13.31 13.21
C ALA A 56 -26.32 -13.20 11.68
N THR A 57 -25.27 -12.54 11.21
CA THR A 57 -25.10 -12.13 9.80
C THR A 57 -24.04 -12.94 9.05
N LYS A 58 -23.21 -13.71 9.79
CA LYS A 58 -22.01 -14.41 9.26
C LYS A 58 -21.08 -13.45 8.51
N GLU A 59 -21.09 -12.19 8.94
CA GLU A 59 -20.30 -11.11 8.37
C GLU A 59 -19.02 -10.92 9.17
N TYR A 60 -17.95 -10.69 8.44
CA TYR A 60 -16.62 -10.37 8.97
C TYR A 60 -16.31 -8.94 8.60
N GLN A 61 -15.72 -8.22 9.55
CA GLN A 61 -15.32 -6.83 9.40
C GLN A 61 -13.80 -6.72 9.34
N LEU A 62 -13.31 -6.08 8.30
CA LEU A 62 -11.92 -5.67 8.14
C LEU A 62 -11.81 -4.20 8.52
N THR A 63 -10.94 -3.87 9.46
CA THR A 63 -10.73 -2.49 9.91
C THR A 63 -9.24 -2.16 9.84
N VAL A 64 -8.90 -0.96 9.37
CA VAL A 64 -7.54 -0.44 9.42
C VAL A 64 -7.06 -0.43 10.88
N GLY A 65 -5.94 -1.11 11.13
CA GLY A 65 -5.22 -1.03 12.40
C GLY A 65 -4.25 0.14 12.39
N GLN A 66 -3.06 -0.09 11.85
CA GLN A 66 -2.03 0.92 11.65
C GLN A 66 -1.66 1.01 10.18
N LEU A 67 -1.82 2.18 9.54
CA LEU A 67 -1.42 2.34 8.15
C LEU A 67 0.09 2.07 7.99
N PRO A 68 0.49 1.16 7.08
CA PRO A 68 1.89 0.81 6.87
C PRO A 68 2.66 1.96 6.21
N ASN A 69 3.99 1.97 6.33
CA ASN A 69 4.83 3.00 5.67
C ASN A 69 4.79 2.90 4.13
N GLN A 70 4.45 1.74 3.60
CA GLN A 70 4.28 1.49 2.18
C GLN A 70 2.97 0.74 1.98
N ALA A 71 2.29 1.00 0.87
CA ALA A 71 1.05 0.31 0.55
C ALA A 71 1.31 -1.19 0.46
N GLU A 72 0.41 -1.99 1.01
CA GLU A 72 0.60 -3.44 1.05
C GLU A 72 -0.68 -4.20 0.70
N GLN A 73 -0.50 -5.44 0.24
CA GLN A 73 -1.60 -6.36 0.01
C GLN A 73 -1.58 -7.48 1.05
N LEU A 74 -2.76 -7.80 1.54
CA LEU A 74 -3.04 -8.87 2.50
C LEU A 74 -4.12 -9.77 1.92
N CYS A 75 -4.11 -11.05 2.28
CA CYS A 75 -5.09 -12.02 1.80
C CYS A 75 -5.69 -12.83 2.93
N TYR A 76 -7.01 -12.85 3.04
CA TYR A 76 -7.73 -13.78 3.92
C TYR A 76 -8.40 -14.85 3.07
N LYS A 77 -8.48 -16.07 3.60
CA LYS A 77 -9.13 -17.21 2.93
C LYS A 77 -10.46 -17.49 3.59
N CYS A 78 -11.49 -17.67 2.79
CA CYS A 78 -12.79 -18.17 3.23
C CYS A 78 -12.99 -19.56 2.63
N THR A 79 -12.89 -20.59 3.47
CA THR A 79 -12.85 -22.00 3.07
C THR A 79 -14.18 -22.69 3.35
N TYR A 80 -14.70 -23.41 2.36
CA TYR A 80 -15.94 -24.16 2.41
C TYR A 80 -15.63 -25.64 2.24
N THR A 81 -16.04 -26.45 3.21
CA THR A 81 -15.91 -27.90 3.14
C THR A 81 -17.20 -28.53 2.62
N GLY A 82 -17.11 -29.74 2.05
CA GLY A 82 -18.30 -30.48 1.66
C GLY A 82 -19.03 -29.93 0.44
N VAL A 83 -18.36 -29.15 -0.42
CA VAL A 83 -18.99 -28.57 -1.62
C VAL A 83 -19.11 -29.67 -2.68
N PRO A 84 -20.32 -29.98 -3.19
CA PRO A 84 -20.49 -30.98 -4.24
C PRO A 84 -19.73 -30.61 -5.51
N THR A 85 -19.06 -31.59 -6.11
CA THR A 85 -18.40 -31.41 -7.40
C THR A 85 -19.45 -31.39 -8.52
N VAL A 86 -19.28 -30.52 -9.52
CA VAL A 86 -20.23 -30.37 -10.65
C VAL A 86 -20.34 -31.66 -11.48
N GLU A 87 -19.26 -32.43 -11.54
CA GLU A 87 -19.15 -33.66 -12.34
C GLU A 87 -19.79 -34.87 -11.63
N ASN A 88 -19.87 -34.85 -10.29
CA ASN A 88 -20.50 -35.90 -9.51
C ASN A 88 -20.97 -35.39 -8.13
N ASN A 89 -22.29 -35.32 -7.94
CA ASN A 89 -22.91 -34.85 -6.69
C ASN A 89 -22.67 -35.77 -5.48
N THR A 90 -22.11 -36.96 -5.65
CA THR A 90 -21.70 -37.83 -4.52
C THR A 90 -20.29 -37.54 -4.03
N LYS A 91 -19.50 -36.76 -4.78
CA LYS A 91 -18.16 -36.31 -4.38
C LYS A 91 -18.23 -34.88 -3.89
N THR A 92 -17.57 -34.61 -2.78
CA THR A 92 -17.42 -33.27 -2.24
C THR A 92 -15.96 -32.88 -2.24
N GLU A 93 -15.70 -31.58 -2.36
CA GLU A 93 -14.37 -31.00 -2.31
C GLU A 93 -14.34 -29.76 -1.44
N GLU A 94 -13.13 -29.35 -1.06
CA GLU A 94 -12.89 -28.07 -0.43
C GLU A 94 -12.82 -26.97 -1.50
N ARG A 95 -13.51 -25.86 -1.27
CA ARG A 95 -13.46 -24.67 -2.12
C ARG A 95 -13.01 -23.47 -1.29
N THR A 96 -12.23 -22.57 -1.89
CA THR A 96 -11.67 -21.42 -1.19
C THR A 96 -11.90 -20.14 -1.96
N CYS A 97 -12.54 -19.17 -1.30
CA CYS A 97 -12.60 -17.80 -1.77
C CYS A 97 -11.44 -16.99 -1.17
N SER A 98 -10.76 -16.21 -2.01
CA SER A 98 -9.72 -15.27 -1.58
C SER A 98 -10.31 -13.89 -1.33
N VAL A 99 -9.94 -13.27 -0.22
CA VAL A 99 -10.31 -11.90 0.14
C VAL A 99 -9.04 -11.07 0.20
N ILE A 100 -8.77 -10.34 -0.87
CA ILE A 100 -7.59 -9.48 -1.01
C ILE A 100 -7.92 -8.10 -0.44
N VAL A 101 -7.05 -7.61 0.42
CA VAL A 101 -7.15 -6.30 1.06
C VAL A 101 -5.93 -5.48 0.68
N ASN A 102 -6.16 -4.42 -0.09
CA ASN A 102 -5.15 -3.41 -0.39
C ASN A 102 -5.19 -2.36 0.71
N VAL A 103 -4.08 -2.15 1.40
CA VAL A 103 -3.96 -1.14 2.46
C VAL A 103 -3.12 0.01 1.96
N GLU A 104 -3.65 1.22 2.05
CA GLU A 104 -2.93 2.45 1.72
C GLU A 104 -1.75 2.69 2.66
N ALA A 105 -0.69 3.32 2.14
CA ALA A 105 0.41 3.79 2.98
C ALA A 105 -0.05 4.94 3.90
N ALA A 106 0.59 5.08 5.05
CA ALA A 106 0.52 6.30 5.83
C ALA A 106 1.00 7.48 4.98
N ALA A 107 0.26 8.59 4.99
CA ALA A 107 0.67 9.79 4.28
C ALA A 107 2.05 10.24 4.79
N SER A 108 3.04 10.31 3.91
CA SER A 108 4.36 10.83 4.26
C SER A 108 4.23 12.29 4.64
N THR A 109 4.45 12.62 5.91
CA THR A 109 4.72 13.99 6.34
C THR A 109 6.12 14.34 5.88
N THR A 110 6.29 14.58 4.58
CA THR A 110 7.45 15.31 4.10
C THR A 110 7.26 16.74 4.57
N SER A 111 7.79 17.07 5.74
CA SER A 111 7.90 18.44 6.21
C SER A 111 8.84 19.15 5.24
N THR A 112 8.28 19.89 4.29
CA THR A 112 9.05 20.86 3.51
C THR A 112 9.53 21.91 4.49
N VAL A 113 10.77 21.77 4.96
CA VAL A 113 11.45 22.83 5.71
C VAL A 113 11.70 23.95 4.70
N THR A 114 10.78 24.89 4.61
CA THR A 114 11.03 26.16 3.95
C THR A 114 12.06 26.89 4.79
N THR A 115 13.34 26.75 4.45
CA THR A 115 14.38 27.64 4.98
C THR A 115 14.12 29.04 4.42
N THR A 116 13.29 29.81 5.10
CA THR A 116 13.20 31.25 4.89
C THR A 116 14.49 31.87 5.44
N SER A 117 15.51 31.98 4.58
CA SER A 117 16.68 32.80 4.91
C SER A 117 16.27 34.26 4.88
N SER A 118 16.04 34.83 6.06
CA SER A 118 15.89 36.27 6.26
C SER A 118 17.26 36.93 6.09
N ALA A 119 17.65 37.19 4.84
CA ALA A 119 18.79 38.05 4.54
C ALA A 119 18.41 39.52 4.82
N ARG A 120 18.53 39.95 6.08
CA ARG A 120 18.77 41.37 6.39
C ARG A 120 20.28 41.59 6.44
N SER A 121 20.79 42.10 5.32
CA SER A 121 21.97 42.97 5.16
C SER A 121 23.19 42.74 6.05
N ILE A 122 24.17 42.01 5.52
CA ILE A 122 25.59 42.40 5.61
C ILE A 122 26.27 41.99 4.30
N LEU A 123 26.39 42.90 3.32
CA LEU A 123 27.42 42.79 2.30
C LEU A 123 28.42 43.92 2.54
N MET A 124 29.50 43.52 3.22
CA MET A 124 30.74 44.25 3.31
C MET A 124 31.31 44.51 1.92
N THR A 125 31.92 45.67 1.82
CA THR A 125 32.76 46.19 0.76
C THR A 125 33.82 45.20 0.24
N SER A 126 34.26 45.50 -0.98
CA SER A 126 35.55 45.20 -1.61
C SER A 126 35.71 43.89 -2.37
N GLY A 127 35.95 44.03 -3.68
CA GLY A 127 37.04 43.29 -4.32
C GLY A 127 36.69 42.49 -5.57
N LEU A 128 36.96 43.11 -6.73
CA LEU A 128 37.58 42.50 -7.93
C LEU A 128 36.86 41.31 -8.60
N MET A 129 36.29 41.59 -9.78
CA MET A 129 36.89 41.28 -11.10
C MET A 129 36.76 39.81 -11.52
N ASN A 130 35.83 39.55 -12.44
CA ASN A 130 36.02 38.58 -13.51
C ASN A 130 35.17 39.03 -14.70
N LEU A 131 35.65 40.08 -15.37
CA LEU A 131 35.16 40.51 -16.68
C LEU A 131 36.19 40.08 -17.72
N LEU A 132 35.78 39.10 -18.53
CA LEU A 132 36.20 38.82 -19.90
C LEU A 132 37.69 38.53 -20.14
N ILE A 133 38.00 37.25 -20.33
CA ILE A 133 39.12 36.83 -21.17
C ILE A 133 38.54 36.42 -22.53
N ALA A 134 38.79 37.23 -23.55
CA ALA A 134 38.75 36.77 -24.95
C ALA A 134 39.69 37.62 -25.83
N MET A 135 40.88 37.05 -26.04
CA MET A 135 41.69 37.01 -27.25
C MET A 135 42.06 38.32 -28.01
N PHE A 136 43.34 38.68 -27.86
CA PHE A 136 44.36 38.88 -28.89
C PHE A 136 43.94 39.43 -30.27
N LEU A 137 44.51 40.59 -30.62
CA LEU A 137 45.09 40.99 -31.92
C LEU A 137 45.95 42.27 -31.63
N THR A 138 47.28 42.18 -31.44
CA THR A 138 48.35 42.53 -32.44
C THR A 138 47.96 43.72 -33.33
N VAL A 139 48.65 44.86 -33.43
CA VAL A 139 50.07 45.23 -33.71
C VAL A 139 50.13 46.77 -33.46
N GLY A 140 51.12 47.42 -32.84
CA GLY A 140 52.48 47.68 -33.38
C GLY A 140 52.73 49.18 -33.66
N SER A 141 53.70 49.76 -32.92
CA SER A 141 54.63 50.87 -33.28
C SER A 141 54.12 52.33 -33.38
N PHE A 142 54.66 53.25 -32.55
CA PHE A 142 55.80 54.19 -32.81
C PHE A 142 55.56 55.04 -34.07
N ASN A 143 55.46 56.38 -34.02
CA ASN A 143 56.29 57.39 -33.37
C ASN A 143 55.51 58.71 -33.27
#